data_AF-A0A1N6IES7-F1
#
_entry.id   AF-A0A1N6IES7-F1
#
_cell.length_a   1.000
_cell.length_b   1.000
_cell.length_c   1.000
_cell.angle_alpha   90.00
_cell.angle_beta   90.00
_cell.angle_gamma   90.00
#
_symmetry.space_group_name_H-M   'P 1'
#
loop_
_entity.id
_entity.type
_entity.pdbx_description
1 polymer ?
#
loop_
_entity_poly.entity_id
_entity_poly.type
_entity_poly.pdbx_seq_one_letter_code
_entity_poly.pdbx_strand_id
1 'polypeptide(L)'
;MRPQDLVGLDVLVGLTYLDAKGQVLRQEQFHGRIETTDGSTTWVRPSGGGEPRWVPTEMAAFRPAPSGTYRLESTGQVVIDPFLLTSWMLTVLQDEEGETYYEAEPNFAPLTNSRVPREWELTYRIDEPRIRRTIEVFGDQYIGRNLLLGITYVTPSGTPHRQEQVVGTIMVVDFDEGIVVSCEPDGRQLVLPGDPSWLEKAPQAEFMLRSTGQVVTNPNYIAKLTKRSP
;
A
#
# COMPACT_ATOMS: atom_id res chain seq x y z
N MET A 1 -14.62 -1.85 -5.24
CA MET A 1 -14.02 -2.29 -6.51
C MET A 1 -14.20 -3.79 -6.66
N ARG A 2 -14.49 -4.26 -7.87
CA ARG A 2 -14.57 -5.67 -8.27
C ARG A 2 -13.30 -6.05 -9.04
N PRO A 3 -12.93 -7.35 -9.13
CA PRO A 3 -11.76 -7.78 -9.89
C PRO A 3 -11.69 -7.23 -11.32
N GLN A 4 -12.84 -7.17 -12.01
CA GLN A 4 -12.92 -6.71 -13.40
C GLN A 4 -12.53 -5.23 -13.56
N ASP A 5 -12.66 -4.43 -12.51
CA ASP A 5 -12.28 -3.02 -12.53
C ASP A 5 -10.74 -2.85 -12.52
N LEU A 6 -9.97 -3.92 -12.26
CA LEU A 6 -8.50 -3.92 -12.34
C LEU A 6 -7.99 -4.01 -13.78
N VAL A 7 -8.79 -4.56 -14.69
CA VAL A 7 -8.36 -4.85 -16.06
C VAL A 7 -8.00 -3.56 -16.79
N GLY A 8 -6.82 -3.56 -17.42
CA GLY A 8 -6.29 -2.43 -18.15
C GLY A 8 -5.52 -1.42 -17.31
N LEU A 9 -5.47 -1.56 -15.98
CA LEU A 9 -4.63 -0.76 -15.09
C LEU A 9 -3.17 -1.30 -15.10
N ASP A 10 -2.22 -0.38 -14.95
CA ASP A 10 -0.81 -0.73 -14.76
C ASP A 10 -0.53 -1.05 -13.30
N VAL A 11 0.20 -2.13 -13.06
CA VAL A 11 0.52 -2.65 -11.73
C VAL A 11 2.00 -2.94 -11.59
N LEU A 12 2.54 -2.50 -10.45
CA LEU A 12 3.84 -2.89 -9.96
C LEU A 12 3.69 -4.06 -8.97
N VAL A 13 4.36 -5.18 -9.27
CA VAL A 13 4.23 -6.44 -8.53
C VAL A 13 5.53 -6.78 -7.84
N GLY A 14 5.45 -7.19 -6.57
CA GLY A 14 6.51 -7.90 -5.85
C GLY A 14 6.05 -9.26 -5.36
N LEU A 15 6.82 -10.31 -5.61
CA LEU A 15 6.55 -11.67 -5.14
C LEU A 15 7.75 -12.18 -4.35
N THR A 16 7.50 -12.69 -3.15
CA THR A 16 8.50 -13.39 -2.33
C THR A 16 8.09 -14.85 -2.23
N TYR A 17 8.92 -15.75 -2.76
CA TYR A 17 8.68 -17.19 -2.70
C TYR A 17 9.36 -17.78 -1.46
N LEU A 18 8.61 -18.55 -0.68
CA LEU A 18 9.05 -19.18 0.55
C LEU A 18 9.03 -20.71 0.40
N ASP A 19 9.92 -21.42 1.08
CA ASP A 19 9.79 -22.86 1.26
C ASP A 19 8.74 -23.20 2.33
N ALA A 20 8.43 -24.48 2.51
CA ALA A 20 7.49 -24.96 3.55
C ALA A 20 7.91 -24.62 5.00
N LYS A 21 9.13 -24.13 5.22
CA LYS A 21 9.65 -23.68 6.53
C LYS A 21 9.67 -22.15 6.65
N GLY A 22 9.14 -21.43 5.66
CA GLY A 22 9.13 -19.97 5.61
C GLY A 22 10.46 -19.33 5.22
N GLN A 23 11.43 -20.10 4.70
CA GLN A 23 12.70 -19.54 4.22
C GLN A 23 12.55 -18.97 2.82
N VAL A 24 13.11 -17.78 2.59
CA VAL A 24 13.06 -17.12 1.28
C VAL A 24 13.85 -17.93 0.25
N LEU A 25 13.15 -18.43 -0.76
CA LEU A 25 13.73 -19.14 -1.91
C LEU A 25 14.21 -18.15 -2.98
N ARG A 26 13.36 -17.19 -3.32
CA ARG A 26 13.64 -16.14 -4.32
C ARG A 26 12.65 -15.00 -4.19
N GLN A 27 13.03 -13.86 -4.76
CA GLN A 27 12.16 -12.70 -4.93
C GLN A 27 12.05 -12.35 -6.41
N GLU A 28 10.90 -11.84 -6.81
CA GLU A 28 10.61 -11.47 -8.18
C GLU A 28 9.84 -10.15 -8.18
N GLN A 29 10.22 -9.25 -9.09
CA GLN A 29 9.57 -7.95 -9.23
C GLN A 29 9.35 -7.69 -10.71
N PHE A 30 8.17 -7.20 -11.06
CA PHE A 30 7.88 -6.79 -12.43
C PHE A 30 6.78 -5.73 -12.46
N HIS A 31 6.75 -4.99 -13.56
CA HIS A 31 5.72 -4.01 -13.84
C HIS A 31 5.03 -4.36 -15.16
N GLY A 32 3.73 -4.17 -15.22
CA GLY A 32 2.95 -4.54 -16.39
C GLY A 32 1.51 -4.09 -16.33
N ARG A 33 0.77 -4.41 -17.38
CA ARG A 33 -0.65 -4.10 -17.50
C ARG A 33 -1.49 -5.33 -17.18
N ILE A 34 -2.53 -5.16 -16.37
CA ILE A 34 -3.47 -6.25 -16.08
C ILE A 34 -4.30 -6.53 -17.35
N GLU A 35 -4.18 -7.75 -17.89
CA GLU A 35 -4.88 -8.15 -19.12
C GLU A 35 -6.24 -8.78 -18.82
N THR A 36 -6.30 -9.63 -17.80
CA THR A 36 -7.51 -10.36 -17.44
C THR A 36 -7.46 -10.82 -15.99
N THR A 37 -8.62 -11.14 -15.45
CA THR A 37 -8.78 -11.79 -14.15
C THR A 37 -10.00 -12.70 -14.21
N ASP A 38 -9.91 -13.86 -13.56
CA ASP A 38 -11.04 -14.79 -13.39
C ASP A 38 -11.69 -14.65 -11.99
N GLY A 39 -11.23 -13.68 -11.19
CA GLY A 39 -11.64 -13.46 -9.81
C GLY A 39 -10.82 -14.21 -8.76
N SER A 40 -10.04 -15.22 -9.16
CA SER A 40 -9.09 -15.95 -8.31
C SER A 40 -7.63 -15.63 -8.68
N THR A 41 -7.37 -15.46 -9.97
CA THR A 41 -6.07 -15.21 -10.58
C THR A 41 -6.16 -13.98 -11.46
N THR A 42 -5.14 -13.12 -11.37
CA THR A 42 -5.00 -11.91 -12.18
C THR A 42 -3.75 -12.06 -13.03
N TRP A 43 -3.90 -11.90 -14.34
CA TRP A 43 -2.79 -12.02 -15.29
C TRP A 43 -2.31 -10.65 -15.73
N VAL A 44 -1.00 -10.44 -15.59
CA VAL A 44 -0.30 -9.21 -15.89
C VAL A 44 0.63 -9.45 -17.08
N ARG A 45 0.51 -8.66 -18.14
CA ARG A 45 1.51 -8.60 -19.21
C ARG A 45 2.67 -7.75 -18.75
N PRO A 46 3.89 -8.31 -18.59
CA PRO A 46 5.06 -7.50 -18.22
C PRO A 46 5.37 -6.46 -19.30
N SER A 47 5.74 -5.25 -18.87
CA SER A 47 6.10 -4.14 -19.78
C SER A 47 7.38 -4.42 -20.58
N GLY A 48 8.27 -5.28 -20.06
CA GLY A 48 9.47 -5.73 -20.76
C GLY A 48 9.20 -6.77 -21.86
N GLY A 49 7.94 -7.14 -22.09
CA GLY A 49 7.56 -8.25 -22.96
C GLY A 49 7.61 -9.61 -22.24
N GLY A 50 7.24 -10.66 -22.99
CA GLY A 50 7.18 -12.04 -22.48
C GLY A 50 5.76 -12.51 -22.12
N GLU A 51 5.69 -13.73 -21.59
CA GLU A 51 4.43 -14.38 -21.23
C GLU A 51 3.69 -13.68 -20.09
N PRO A 52 2.34 -13.79 -20.02
CA PRO A 52 1.56 -13.32 -18.88
C PRO A 52 2.09 -13.92 -17.58
N ARG A 53 2.22 -13.08 -16.56
CA ARG A 53 2.54 -13.51 -15.20
C ARG A 53 1.29 -13.43 -14.34
N TRP A 54 1.09 -14.44 -13.51
CA TRP A 54 -0.06 -14.49 -12.63
C TRP A 54 0.27 -13.89 -11.27
N VAL A 55 -0.74 -13.31 -10.63
CA VAL A 55 -0.76 -12.98 -9.21
C VAL A 55 -2.12 -13.40 -8.63
N PRO A 56 -2.21 -13.73 -7.34
CA PRO A 56 -3.50 -14.01 -6.72
C PRO A 56 -4.42 -12.78 -6.79
N THR A 57 -5.73 -13.03 -6.86
CA THR A 57 -6.75 -11.97 -6.90
C THR A 57 -7.38 -11.80 -5.53
N GLU A 58 -6.76 -10.98 -4.69
CA GLU A 58 -7.42 -10.46 -3.50
C GLU A 58 -7.49 -8.95 -3.61
N MET A 59 -8.69 -8.39 -3.71
CA MET A 59 -8.89 -6.95 -3.94
C MET A 59 -8.21 -6.09 -2.88
N ALA A 60 -8.09 -6.59 -1.64
CA ALA A 60 -7.41 -5.88 -0.55
C ALA A 60 -5.89 -5.75 -0.78
N ALA A 61 -5.30 -6.63 -1.59
CA ALA A 61 -3.86 -6.65 -1.91
C ALA A 61 -3.49 -5.71 -3.08
N PHE A 62 -4.47 -5.23 -3.85
CA PHE A 62 -4.26 -4.22 -4.90
C PHE A 62 -4.54 -2.84 -4.33
N ARG A 63 -3.47 -2.06 -4.15
CA ARG A 63 -3.55 -0.69 -3.61
C ARG A 63 -3.05 0.32 -4.63
N PRO A 64 -3.49 1.60 -4.55
CA PRO A 64 -2.83 2.66 -5.28
C PRO A 64 -1.33 2.63 -4.98
N ALA A 65 -0.50 2.57 -6.02
CA ALA A 65 0.93 2.80 -5.79
C ALA A 65 1.14 4.28 -5.49
N PRO A 66 2.00 4.66 -4.53
CA PRO A 66 2.44 6.04 -4.42
C PRO A 66 2.93 6.62 -5.75
N SER A 67 2.72 7.91 -5.99
CA SER A 67 3.35 8.56 -7.14
C SER A 67 4.85 8.63 -6.93
N GLY A 68 5.59 8.52 -8.03
CA GLY A 68 7.03 8.65 -8.04
C GLY A 68 7.72 7.68 -8.99
N THR A 69 9.04 7.69 -8.90
CA THR A 69 9.91 6.78 -9.64
C THR A 69 10.28 5.60 -8.75
N TYR A 70 10.22 4.40 -9.32
CA TYR A 70 10.52 3.12 -8.70
C TYR A 70 11.64 2.45 -9.49
N ARG A 71 12.68 1.97 -8.80
CA ARG A 71 13.75 1.18 -9.42
C ARG A 71 13.66 -0.26 -8.91
N LEU A 72 13.38 -1.20 -9.80
CA LEU A 72 13.28 -2.61 -9.44
C LEU A 72 14.68 -3.18 -9.23
N GLU A 73 14.91 -3.85 -8.11
CA GLU A 73 16.22 -4.39 -7.75
C GLU A 73 16.63 -5.53 -8.69
N SER A 74 15.68 -6.43 -8.97
CA SER A 74 15.92 -7.64 -9.77
C SER A 74 16.30 -7.38 -11.24
N THR A 75 15.80 -6.29 -11.83
CA THR A 75 15.99 -5.99 -13.26
C THR A 75 16.68 -4.66 -13.53
N GLY A 76 16.79 -3.79 -12.52
CA GLY A 76 17.20 -2.39 -12.69
C GLY A 76 16.18 -1.53 -13.44
N GLN A 77 15.01 -2.07 -13.79
CA GLN A 77 13.96 -1.36 -14.52
C GLN A 77 13.49 -0.16 -13.70
N VAL A 78 13.36 0.97 -14.38
CA VAL A 78 12.76 2.18 -13.80
C VAL A 78 11.31 2.27 -14.24
N VAL A 79 10.41 2.32 -13.25
CA VAL A 79 8.96 2.45 -13.44
C VAL A 79 8.55 3.80 -12.89
N ILE A 80 7.80 4.57 -13.66
CA ILE A 80 7.36 5.92 -13.28
C ILE A 80 5.86 5.88 -13.09
N ASP A 81 5.40 6.32 -11.92
CA ASP A 81 4.01 6.52 -11.56
C ASP A 81 3.08 5.33 -11.88
N PRO A 82 3.43 4.08 -11.47
CA PRO A 82 2.54 2.94 -11.66
C PRO A 82 1.19 3.22 -10.99
N PHE A 83 0.09 2.70 -11.55
CA PHE A 83 -1.23 3.00 -10.99
C PHE A 83 -1.50 2.17 -9.73
N LEU A 84 -1.19 0.87 -9.80
CA LEU A 84 -1.36 -0.10 -8.72
C LEU A 84 -0.03 -0.63 -8.21
N LEU A 85 -0.03 -1.05 -6.95
CA LEU A 85 1.01 -1.89 -6.36
C LEU A 85 0.35 -3.09 -5.69
N THR A 86 0.91 -4.27 -5.89
CA THR A 86 0.55 -5.47 -5.13
C THR A 86 1.80 -6.26 -4.74
N SER A 87 1.77 -6.90 -3.58
CA SER A 87 2.90 -7.65 -3.04
C SER A 87 2.42 -8.90 -2.33
N TRP A 88 3.15 -10.01 -2.49
CA TRP A 88 2.72 -11.33 -2.02
C TRP A 88 3.87 -12.13 -1.40
N MET A 89 3.54 -12.91 -0.39
CA MET A 89 4.33 -14.05 0.08
C MET A 89 3.68 -15.32 -0.47
N LEU A 90 4.45 -16.13 -1.19
CA LEU A 90 4.00 -17.36 -1.83
C LEU A 90 4.76 -18.55 -1.22
N THR A 91 4.12 -19.30 -0.33
CA THR A 91 4.69 -20.53 0.23
C THR A 91 4.57 -21.64 -0.79
N VAL A 92 5.71 -22.16 -1.25
CA VAL A 92 5.79 -23.25 -2.22
C VAL A 92 5.63 -24.58 -1.50
N LEU A 93 4.56 -25.28 -1.82
CA LEU A 93 4.18 -26.56 -1.23
C LEU A 93 4.10 -27.63 -2.33
N GLN A 94 4.25 -28.89 -1.91
CA GLN A 94 4.05 -30.06 -2.77
C GLN A 94 2.96 -30.93 -2.15
N ASP A 95 2.05 -31.45 -2.96
CA ASP A 95 1.06 -32.41 -2.52
C ASP A 95 1.62 -33.85 -2.48
N GLU A 96 0.76 -34.82 -2.15
CA GLU A 96 1.14 -36.24 -2.06
C GLU A 96 1.60 -36.83 -3.41
N GLU A 97 1.20 -36.21 -4.53
CA GLU A 97 1.55 -36.60 -5.89
C GLU A 97 2.82 -35.88 -6.39
N GLY A 98 3.33 -34.90 -5.63
CA GLY A 98 4.51 -34.10 -5.96
C GLY A 98 4.21 -32.86 -6.79
N GLU A 99 2.93 -32.55 -7.02
CA GLU A 99 2.51 -31.37 -7.76
C GLU A 99 2.71 -30.12 -6.90
N THR A 100 3.23 -29.05 -7.53
CA THR A 100 3.56 -27.81 -6.84
C THR A 100 2.34 -26.90 -6.78
N TYR A 101 1.99 -26.43 -5.58
CA TYR A 101 0.98 -25.41 -5.36
C TYR A 101 1.51 -24.30 -4.45
N TYR A 102 0.78 -23.18 -4.40
CA TYR A 102 1.16 -21.99 -3.65
C TYR A 102 0.08 -21.64 -2.64
N GLU A 103 0.48 -21.50 -1.38
CA GLU A 103 -0.31 -20.76 -0.40
C GLU A 103 0.11 -19.29 -0.46
N ALA A 104 -0.85 -18.40 -0.70
CA ALA A 104 -0.58 -17.00 -0.97
C ALA A 104 -1.11 -16.10 0.15
N GLU A 105 -0.22 -15.28 0.69
CA GLU A 105 -0.57 -14.27 1.68
C GLU A 105 -0.22 -12.89 1.13
N PRO A 106 -1.14 -11.90 1.16
CA PRO A 106 -0.80 -10.54 0.81
C PRO A 106 0.32 -10.02 1.72
N ASN A 107 1.41 -9.57 1.09
CA ASN A 107 2.46 -8.87 1.80
C ASN A 107 2.05 -7.40 1.96
N PHE A 108 1.17 -7.15 2.94
CA PHE A 108 0.95 -5.81 3.47
C PHE A 108 2.25 -5.39 4.17
N ALA A 109 3.23 -4.90 3.40
CA ALA A 109 4.57 -4.58 3.91
C ALA A 109 4.51 -4.01 5.35
N PRO A 110 5.16 -4.67 6.32
CA PRO A 110 4.95 -4.40 7.74
C PRO A 110 5.45 -3.00 8.13
N LEU A 111 4.62 -2.31 8.90
CA LEU A 111 4.73 -1.17 9.84
C LEU A 111 6.07 -0.46 10.15
N THR A 112 7.23 -0.94 9.72
CA THR A 112 8.54 -0.51 10.21
C THR A 112 9.57 -0.20 9.12
N ASN A 113 9.29 -0.42 7.83
CA ASN A 113 10.16 -0.01 6.73
C ASN A 113 9.36 0.55 5.55
N SER A 114 10.01 1.39 4.74
CA SER A 114 9.48 2.16 3.61
C SER A 114 8.31 1.50 2.84
N ARG A 115 7.42 2.29 2.22
CA ARG A 115 6.23 1.88 1.41
C ARG A 115 6.48 0.99 0.20
N VAL A 116 7.72 0.58 0.13
CA VAL A 116 8.51 0.16 -0.98
C VAL A 116 9.46 -0.78 -0.28
N PRO A 117 9.58 -2.03 -0.75
CA PRO A 117 10.61 -2.93 -0.26
C PRO A 117 11.93 -2.14 -0.09
N ARG A 118 12.71 -2.35 0.97
CA ARG A 118 13.87 -1.49 1.33
C ARG A 118 14.82 -1.24 0.15
N GLU A 119 14.76 -2.11 -0.85
CA GLU A 119 15.44 -2.09 -2.12
C GLU A 119 14.92 -1.13 -3.21
N TRP A 120 13.73 -0.48 -3.12
CA TRP A 120 13.35 0.58 -4.08
C TRP A 120 13.54 1.99 -3.51
N GLU A 121 14.13 2.84 -4.33
CA GLU A 121 14.23 4.28 -4.09
C GLU A 121 12.97 4.96 -4.65
N LEU A 122 12.12 5.50 -3.77
CA LEU A 122 10.92 6.27 -4.16
C LEU A 122 11.17 7.76 -4.05
N THR A 123 10.97 8.49 -5.15
CA THR A 123 10.89 9.96 -5.14
C THR A 123 9.45 10.39 -5.38
N TYR A 124 8.74 10.78 -4.31
CA TYR A 124 7.34 11.22 -4.37
C TYR A 124 7.18 12.51 -5.17
N ARG A 125 6.15 12.58 -6.02
CA ARG A 125 5.80 13.77 -6.80
C ARG A 125 4.30 13.99 -6.76
N ILE A 126 3.88 15.24 -6.57
CA ILE A 126 2.46 15.58 -6.71
C ILE A 126 2.14 15.59 -8.20
N ASP A 127 1.27 14.67 -8.62
CA ASP A 127 0.69 14.61 -9.96
C ASP A 127 -0.84 14.68 -9.79
N GLU A 128 -1.39 15.89 -9.94
CA GLU A 128 -2.80 16.16 -9.68
C GLU A 128 -3.75 15.29 -10.54
N PRO A 129 -3.62 15.23 -11.88
CA PRO A 129 -4.45 14.34 -12.69
C PRO A 129 -4.44 12.89 -12.20
N ARG A 130 -3.26 12.38 -11.82
CA ARG A 130 -3.11 11.02 -11.30
C ARG A 130 -3.78 10.83 -9.94
N ILE A 131 -3.62 11.80 -9.04
CA ILE A 131 -4.22 11.74 -7.71
C ILE A 131 -5.75 11.80 -7.83
N ARG A 132 -6.29 12.70 -8.66
CA ARG A 132 -7.74 12.79 -8.90
C ARG A 132 -8.30 11.46 -9.42
N ARG A 133 -7.64 10.85 -10.42
CA ARG A 133 -8.01 9.51 -10.90
C ARG A 133 -7.91 8.44 -9.81
N THR A 134 -6.93 8.54 -8.91
CA THR A 134 -6.82 7.63 -7.77
C THR A 134 -8.00 7.79 -6.82
N ILE A 135 -8.41 9.02 -6.52
CA ILE A 135 -9.58 9.29 -5.67
C ILE A 135 -10.87 8.81 -6.34
N GLU A 136 -11.04 9.04 -7.65
CA GLU A 136 -12.21 8.55 -8.40
C GLU A 136 -12.36 7.02 -8.32
N VAL A 137 -11.25 6.29 -8.38
CA VAL A 137 -11.25 4.83 -8.41
C VAL A 137 -11.30 4.22 -7.01
N PHE A 138 -10.67 4.86 -6.02
CA PHE A 138 -10.43 4.27 -4.69
C PHE A 138 -11.04 5.07 -3.53
N GLY A 139 -11.40 6.33 -3.70
CA GLY A 139 -11.79 7.25 -2.63
C GLY A 139 -12.84 6.68 -1.69
N ASP A 140 -13.91 6.10 -2.26
CA ASP A 140 -15.01 5.48 -1.51
C ASP A 140 -14.58 4.36 -0.56
N GLN A 141 -13.46 3.68 -0.84
CA GLN A 141 -12.97 2.58 0.00
C GLN A 141 -12.40 3.05 1.34
N TYR A 142 -12.06 4.34 1.45
CA TYR A 142 -11.47 4.95 2.63
C TYR A 142 -12.53 5.58 3.54
N ILE A 143 -13.62 6.09 2.97
CA ILE A 143 -14.68 6.78 3.73
C ILE A 143 -15.29 5.84 4.79
N GLY A 144 -15.45 6.35 6.01
CA GLY A 144 -15.97 5.62 7.16
C GLY A 144 -14.98 4.63 7.79
N ARG A 145 -13.75 4.53 7.28
CA ARG A 145 -12.73 3.62 7.80
C ARG A 145 -11.89 4.30 8.87
N ASN A 146 -11.44 3.51 9.85
CA ASN A 146 -10.61 4.01 10.94
C ASN A 146 -9.13 4.09 10.51
N LEU A 147 -8.50 5.22 10.81
CA LEU A 147 -7.09 5.52 10.55
C LEU A 147 -6.35 5.71 11.86
N LEU A 148 -5.26 4.96 12.01
CA LEU A 148 -4.21 5.22 12.99
C LEU A 148 -3.11 6.10 12.36
N LEU A 149 -2.95 7.34 12.81
CA LEU A 149 -2.02 8.30 12.25
C LEU A 149 -0.91 8.67 13.24
N GLY A 150 0.34 8.51 12.83
CA GLY A 150 1.50 9.07 13.53
C GLY A 150 1.98 10.36 12.86
N ILE A 151 2.06 11.46 13.61
CA ILE A 151 2.54 12.76 13.12
C ILE A 151 3.85 13.10 13.83
N THR A 152 4.91 13.37 13.07
CA THR A 152 6.15 13.94 13.59
C THR A 152 6.24 15.39 13.17
N TYR A 153 6.39 16.29 14.14
CA TYR A 153 6.62 17.70 13.91
C TYR A 153 8.11 17.99 13.93
N VAL A 154 8.59 18.62 12.86
CA VAL A 154 9.99 18.99 12.69
C VAL A 154 10.16 20.50 12.59
N THR A 155 11.29 21.02 13.05
CA THR A 155 11.68 22.43 12.89
C THR A 155 11.93 22.77 11.40
N PRO A 156 12.14 24.05 11.05
CA PRO A 156 12.60 24.41 9.71
C PRO A 156 13.90 23.73 9.27
N SER A 157 14.77 23.32 10.20
CA SER A 157 15.98 22.53 9.91
C SER A 157 15.73 21.03 9.73
N GLY A 158 14.51 20.55 9.96
CA GLY A 158 14.14 19.12 9.91
C GLY A 158 14.35 18.36 11.22
N THR A 159 14.67 19.04 12.32
CA THR A 159 14.88 18.41 13.62
C THR A 159 13.52 18.06 14.27
N PRO A 160 13.26 16.78 14.62
CA PRO A 160 12.03 16.40 15.32
C PRO A 160 11.95 17.06 16.69
N HIS A 161 10.80 17.65 17.04
CA HIS A 161 10.59 18.27 18.37
C HIS A 161 9.27 17.86 19.03
N ARG A 162 8.34 17.24 18.29
CA ARG A 162 7.08 16.73 18.85
C ARG A 162 6.58 15.54 18.03
N GLN A 163 5.96 14.59 18.70
CA GLN A 163 5.23 13.50 18.07
C GLN A 163 3.81 13.42 18.62
N GLU A 164 2.88 13.05 17.76
CA GLU A 164 1.47 12.90 18.09
C GLU A 164 0.98 11.61 17.43
N GLN A 165 0.14 10.85 18.14
CA GLN A 165 -0.56 9.69 17.56
C GLN A 165 -2.05 9.94 17.70
N VAL A 166 -2.76 9.73 16.61
CA VAL A 166 -4.18 10.05 16.49
C VAL A 166 -4.90 8.84 15.93
N VAL A 167 -6.07 8.55 16.46
CA VAL A 167 -7.01 7.61 15.87
C VAL A 167 -8.26 8.37 15.46
N GLY A 168 -8.84 8.03 14.32
CA GLY A 168 -10.02 8.72 13.83
C GLY A 168 -10.67 8.06 12.63
N THR A 169 -11.84 8.56 12.26
CA THR A 169 -12.59 8.07 11.09
C THR A 169 -12.35 8.98 9.89
N ILE A 170 -12.01 8.40 8.74
CA ILE A 170 -11.88 9.13 7.47
C ILE A 170 -13.28 9.54 7.00
N MET A 171 -13.52 10.84 6.90
CA MET A 171 -14.83 11.41 6.54
C MET A 171 -14.89 11.84 5.08
N VAL A 172 -13.78 12.36 4.55
CA VAL A 172 -13.65 12.87 3.18
C VAL A 172 -12.32 12.41 2.63
N VAL A 173 -12.30 12.08 1.34
CA VAL A 173 -11.10 11.90 0.53
C VAL A 173 -11.32 12.71 -0.72
N ASP A 174 -10.68 13.87 -0.78
CA ASP A 174 -10.77 14.79 -1.91
C ASP A 174 -9.39 15.42 -2.18
N PHE A 175 -9.14 15.84 -3.41
CA PHE A 175 -7.86 16.44 -3.78
C PHE A 175 -7.73 17.87 -3.24
N ASP A 176 -8.81 18.65 -3.33
CA ASP A 176 -8.83 20.07 -3.01
C ASP A 176 -9.09 20.30 -1.51
N GLU A 177 -10.03 19.55 -0.91
CA GLU A 177 -10.31 19.58 0.54
C GLU A 177 -9.26 18.80 1.35
N GLY A 178 -8.65 17.78 0.73
CA GLY A 178 -7.74 16.86 1.40
C GLY A 178 -8.45 15.64 1.98
N ILE A 179 -7.71 14.84 2.76
CA ILE A 179 -8.27 13.72 3.51
C ILE A 179 -8.67 14.24 4.90
N VAL A 180 -9.98 14.31 5.16
CA VAL A 180 -10.51 14.80 6.43
C VAL A 180 -10.74 13.65 7.39
N VAL A 181 -10.15 13.73 8.57
CA VAL A 181 -10.25 12.71 9.62
C VAL A 181 -10.89 13.30 10.86
N SER A 182 -11.99 12.71 11.31
CA SER A 182 -12.63 13.02 12.59
C SER A 182 -11.92 12.22 13.69
N CYS A 183 -11.15 12.90 14.52
CA CYS A 183 -10.29 12.31 15.54
C CYS A 183 -11.09 11.91 16.77
N GLU A 184 -10.69 10.83 17.42
CA GLU A 184 -11.23 10.40 18.71
C GLU A 184 -10.27 10.76 19.85
N PRO A 185 -10.77 11.02 21.07
CA PRO A 185 -12.20 11.10 21.44
C PRO A 185 -12.81 12.50 21.27
N ASP A 186 -12.02 13.50 20.86
CA ASP A 186 -12.39 14.92 20.93
C ASP A 186 -13.21 15.43 19.73
N GLY A 187 -13.38 14.62 18.69
CA GLY A 187 -14.08 15.00 17.45
C GLY A 187 -13.31 16.03 16.63
N ARG A 188 -12.06 16.32 16.97
CA ARG A 188 -11.23 17.29 16.25
C ARG A 188 -11.04 16.83 14.81
N GLN A 189 -11.15 17.74 13.86
CA GLN A 189 -10.87 17.42 12.46
C GLN A 189 -9.41 17.67 12.12
N LEU A 190 -8.79 16.69 11.45
CA LEU A 190 -7.49 16.81 10.83
C LEU A 190 -7.66 16.75 9.32
N VAL A 191 -7.06 17.73 8.61
CA VAL A 191 -6.96 17.72 7.16
C VAL A 191 -5.55 17.27 6.78
N LEU A 192 -5.48 16.20 6.03
CA LEU A 192 -4.24 15.57 5.56
C LEU A 192 -4.10 15.76 4.04
N PRO A 193 -2.90 15.57 3.45
CA PRO A 193 -2.73 15.64 2.01
C PRO A 193 -3.73 14.76 1.24
N GLY A 194 -4.34 15.29 0.19
CA GLY A 194 -5.45 14.67 -0.55
C GLY A 194 -5.13 13.39 -1.31
N ASP A 195 -3.85 13.04 -1.50
CA ASP A 195 -3.49 11.78 -2.15
C ASP A 195 -3.76 10.59 -1.22
N PRO A 196 -4.64 9.63 -1.51
CA PRO A 196 -4.87 8.50 -0.59
C PRO A 196 -3.81 7.40 -0.72
N SER A 197 -2.89 7.48 -1.68
CA SER A 197 -1.83 6.47 -1.90
C SER A 197 -0.87 6.31 -0.71
N TRP A 198 -0.92 7.27 0.23
CA TRP A 198 -0.11 7.25 1.44
C TRP A 198 -0.80 6.64 2.67
N LEU A 199 -2.04 6.18 2.52
CA LEU A 199 -2.72 5.38 3.54
C LEU A 199 -2.38 3.90 3.36
N GLU A 200 -1.86 3.26 4.40
CA GLU A 200 -1.49 1.84 4.38
C GLU A 200 -2.55 1.02 5.08
N LYS A 201 -2.87 -0.19 4.58
CA LYS A 201 -3.69 -1.13 5.34
C LYS A 201 -2.98 -1.47 6.64
N ALA A 202 -3.66 -1.34 7.76
CA ALA A 202 -3.07 -1.73 9.03
C ALA A 202 -3.14 -3.25 9.18
N PRO A 203 -2.09 -3.88 9.72
CA PRO A 203 -2.16 -5.28 10.15
C PRO A 203 -3.29 -5.50 11.16
N GLN A 204 -3.87 -6.69 11.13
CA GLN A 204 -4.81 -7.12 12.18
C GLN A 204 -4.03 -7.37 13.46
N ALA A 205 -4.03 -6.37 14.34
CA ALA A 205 -3.29 -6.37 15.59
C ALA A 205 -3.86 -5.33 16.56
N GLU A 206 -3.36 -5.38 17.80
CA GLU A 206 -3.57 -4.34 18.80
C GLU A 206 -2.40 -3.34 18.79
N PHE A 207 -2.74 -2.06 18.79
CA PHE A 207 -1.77 -0.97 18.76
C PHE A 207 -1.92 -0.13 20.04
N MET A 208 -0.90 -0.16 20.89
CA MET A 208 -0.85 0.73 22.05
C MET A 208 -0.23 2.07 21.66
N LEU A 209 -1.01 3.14 21.77
CA LEU A 209 -0.55 4.50 21.54
C LEU A 209 0.40 4.91 22.67
N ARG A 210 1.64 5.27 22.32
CA ARG A 210 2.65 5.73 23.28
C ARG A 210 2.27 7.06 23.91
N SER A 211 1.52 7.89 23.19
CA SER A 211 1.13 9.23 23.64
C SER A 211 0.01 9.22 24.68
N THR A 212 -0.92 8.27 24.60
CA THR A 212 -2.13 8.23 25.46
C THR A 212 -2.28 6.93 26.26
N GLY A 213 -1.56 5.87 25.93
CA GLY A 213 -1.77 4.52 26.45
C GLY A 213 -2.99 3.81 25.87
N GLN A 214 -3.78 4.46 25.00
CA GLN A 214 -4.95 3.89 24.37
C GLN A 214 -4.58 2.67 23.52
N VAL A 215 -5.36 1.60 23.59
CA VAL A 215 -5.25 0.45 22.70
C VAL A 215 -6.24 0.61 21.56
N VAL A 216 -5.73 0.57 20.33
CA VAL A 216 -6.52 0.57 19.09
C VAL A 216 -6.44 -0.82 18.49
N THR A 217 -7.57 -1.50 18.38
CA THR A 217 -7.65 -2.87 17.86
C THR A 217 -8.10 -2.85 16.40
N ASN A 218 -7.35 -3.53 15.54
CA ASN A 218 -7.68 -3.73 14.12
C ASN A 218 -8.12 -2.45 13.39
N PRO A 219 -7.34 -1.35 13.44
CA PRO A 219 -7.65 -0.19 12.59
C PRO A 219 -7.66 -0.61 11.11
N ASN A 220 -8.36 0.13 10.26
CA ASN A 220 -8.38 -0.22 8.83
C ASN A 220 -7.13 0.25 8.11
N TYR A 221 -6.64 1.44 8.49
CA TYR A 221 -5.45 2.04 7.90
C TYR A 221 -4.49 2.55 8.97
N ILE A 222 -3.22 2.62 8.60
CA ILE A 222 -2.17 3.31 9.33
C ILE A 222 -1.43 4.28 8.40
N ALA A 223 -0.98 5.41 8.93
CA ALA A 223 -0.13 6.33 8.18
C ALA A 223 0.87 7.05 9.08
N LYS A 224 1.97 7.53 8.47
CA LYS A 224 2.96 8.38 9.11
C LYS A 224 3.15 9.64 8.29
N LEU A 225 3.17 10.79 8.95
CA LEU A 225 3.38 12.08 8.31
C LEU A 225 4.40 12.91 9.07
N THR A 226 5.23 13.64 8.33
CA THR A 226 6.13 14.65 8.89
C THR A 226 5.60 16.04 8.54
N LYS A 227 5.27 16.83 9.56
CA LYS A 227 4.83 18.21 9.41
C LYS A 227 5.97 19.14 9.80
N ARG A 228 6.37 20.03 8.89
CA ARG A 228 7.31 21.11 9.22
C ARG A 228 6.54 22.22 9.91
N SER A 229 6.84 22.46 11.18
CA SER A 229 6.34 23.61 11.92
C SER A 229 7.14 24.84 11.49
N PRO A 230 6.50 26.01 11.31
CA PRO A 230 7.21 27.27 11.08
C PRO A 230 8.16 27.62 12.24
#